data_AF-A0A3L7RZQ2-F1
#
_entry.id   AF-A0A3L7RZQ2-F1
#
_cell.length_a   1.000
_cell.length_b   1.000
_cell.length_c   1.000
_cell.angle_alpha   90.00
_cell.angle_beta   90.00
_cell.angle_gamma   90.00
#
_symmetry.space_group_name_H-M   'P 1'
#
loop_
_entity.id
_entity.type
_entity.pdbx_description
1 polymer ?
#
loop_
_entity_poly.entity_id
_entity_poly.type
_entity_poly.pdbx_seq_one_letter_code
_entity_poly.pdbx_strand_id
1 'polypeptide(L)'
;MIVGYEKGYRASWENAVGRCDGPVFRDNDRPWSGDHCVDPALVPGMLFCNRPLAQNVTPSIMDFAPTILTLFGVPMPAYFDGKPWTFDSRKSTSQPLSPPNASISNSDSGATRSESPR
;
A
#
# COMPACT_ATOMS: atom_id res chain seq x y z
N MET A 1 17.51 -19.96 -3.12
CA MET A 1 17.23 -19.76 -4.55
C MET A 1 15.81 -20.19 -4.82
N ILE A 2 14.96 -19.30 -5.32
CA ILE A 2 13.62 -19.63 -5.83
C ILE A 2 13.72 -19.45 -7.35
N VAL A 3 13.32 -20.46 -8.11
CA VAL A 3 13.30 -20.36 -9.58
C VAL A 3 12.03 -19.62 -9.97
N GLY A 4 12.17 -18.50 -10.67
CA GLY A 4 11.06 -17.81 -11.31
C GLY A 4 10.75 -18.46 -12.65
N TYR A 5 9.52 -18.96 -12.82
CA TYR A 5 9.07 -19.55 -14.08
C TYR A 5 8.55 -18.47 -15.05
N GLU A 6 8.69 -18.74 -16.35
CA GLU A 6 8.10 -17.94 -17.44
C GLU A 6 6.58 -18.13 -17.50
N LYS A 7 5.86 -17.20 -18.14
CA LYS A 7 4.41 -17.26 -18.31
C LYS A 7 4.00 -18.58 -18.97
N GLY A 8 3.06 -19.27 -18.34
CA GLY A 8 2.53 -20.56 -18.80
C GLY A 8 3.25 -21.78 -18.22
N TYR A 9 4.37 -21.59 -17.51
CA TYR A 9 5.09 -22.65 -16.81
C TYR A 9 4.99 -22.48 -15.30
N ARG A 10 5.07 -23.61 -14.59
CA ARG A 10 5.06 -23.66 -13.12
C ARG A 10 5.70 -24.94 -12.62
N ALA A 11 6.07 -24.96 -11.35
CA ALA A 11 6.41 -26.21 -10.68
C ALA A 11 5.19 -27.15 -10.63
N SER A 12 5.45 -28.46 -10.76
CA SER A 12 4.43 -29.49 -10.62
C SER A 12 3.90 -29.54 -9.17
N TRP A 13 2.68 -30.08 -8.98
CA TRP A 13 2.16 -30.31 -7.62
C TRP A 13 2.94 -31.40 -6.89
N GLU A 14 3.43 -32.39 -7.63
CA GLU A 14 4.19 -33.50 -7.10
C GLU A 14 5.51 -33.02 -6.48
N ASN A 15 6.09 -31.94 -7.01
CA ASN A 15 7.28 -31.30 -6.42
C ASN A 15 7.03 -30.80 -4.99
N ALA A 16 5.81 -30.33 -4.67
CA ALA A 16 5.49 -29.82 -3.34
C ALA A 16 5.48 -30.93 -2.26
N VAL A 17 5.34 -32.20 -2.67
CA VAL A 17 5.45 -33.37 -1.78
C VAL A 17 6.79 -34.11 -1.91
N GLY A 18 7.78 -33.48 -2.56
CA GLY A 18 9.13 -34.02 -2.70
C GLY A 18 9.29 -35.07 -3.80
N ARG A 19 8.30 -35.27 -4.67
CA ARG A 19 8.48 -36.10 -5.88
C ARG A 19 9.24 -35.31 -6.94
N CYS A 20 10.18 -35.98 -7.59
CA CYS A 20 11.03 -35.40 -8.65
C CYS A 20 11.13 -36.31 -9.89
N ASP A 21 10.32 -37.36 -9.93
CA ASP A 21 10.21 -38.32 -11.02
C ASP A 21 9.14 -37.88 -12.04
N GLY A 22 9.26 -38.36 -13.29
CA GLY A 22 8.30 -38.10 -14.36
C GLY A 22 8.82 -37.24 -15.52
N PRO A 23 7.96 -36.90 -16.48
CA PRO A 23 8.35 -36.06 -17.62
C PRO A 23 8.66 -34.63 -17.18
N VAL A 24 9.61 -33.98 -17.86
CA VAL A 24 10.03 -32.60 -17.57
C VAL A 24 8.89 -31.61 -17.78
N PHE A 25 8.06 -31.85 -18.80
CA PHE A 25 6.87 -31.06 -19.10
C PHE A 25 5.63 -31.95 -19.08
N ARG A 26 4.53 -31.42 -18.54
CA ARG A 26 3.21 -32.03 -18.60
C ARG A 26 2.16 -30.94 -18.67
N ASP A 27 1.09 -31.19 -19.40
CA ASP A 27 -0.05 -30.29 -19.42
C ASP A 27 -0.73 -30.25 -18.05
N ASN A 28 -1.31 -29.10 -17.74
CA ASN A 28 -2.10 -28.92 -16.54
C ASN A 28 -3.60 -28.91 -16.90
N ASP A 29 -4.20 -30.11 -16.90
CA ASP A 29 -5.63 -30.28 -17.18
C ASP A 29 -6.53 -29.94 -15.96
N ARG A 30 -5.95 -29.39 -14.88
CA ARG A 30 -6.71 -29.00 -13.68
C ARG A 30 -7.25 -27.57 -13.81
N PRO A 31 -8.39 -27.26 -13.16
CA PRO A 31 -8.98 -25.92 -13.21
C PRO A 31 -8.13 -24.84 -12.53
N TRP A 32 -7.14 -25.23 -11.71
CA TRP A 32 -6.23 -24.29 -11.05
C TRP A 32 -4.90 -24.22 -11.79
N SER A 33 -4.55 -23.03 -12.28
CA SER A 33 -3.30 -22.76 -12.99
C SER A 33 -2.42 -21.68 -12.34
N GLY A 34 -2.93 -20.99 -11.31
CA GLY A 34 -2.22 -19.89 -10.64
C GLY A 34 -1.01 -20.36 -9.84
N ASP A 35 0.12 -19.66 -10.01
CA ASP A 35 1.39 -19.90 -9.32
C ASP A 35 1.92 -18.59 -8.70
N HIS A 36 2.84 -18.72 -7.75
CA HIS A 36 3.51 -17.64 -7.02
C HIS A 36 5.02 -17.66 -7.21
N CYS A 37 5.59 -18.74 -7.76
CA CYS A 37 7.00 -18.83 -8.14
C CYS A 37 7.24 -18.36 -9.59
N VAL A 38 6.74 -17.17 -9.92
CA VAL A 38 6.86 -16.58 -11.27
C VAL A 38 8.01 -15.59 -11.29
N ASP A 39 8.66 -15.39 -12.44
CA ASP A 39 9.60 -14.29 -12.62
C ASP A 39 8.94 -12.94 -12.23
N PRO A 40 9.49 -12.20 -11.25
CA PRO A 40 8.95 -10.91 -10.82
C PRO A 40 8.76 -9.89 -11.95
N ALA A 41 9.55 -9.98 -13.04
CA ALA A 41 9.40 -9.11 -14.21
C ALA A 41 8.08 -9.31 -14.95
N LEU A 42 7.47 -10.50 -14.86
CA LEU A 42 6.19 -10.83 -15.49
C LEU A 42 4.98 -10.40 -14.64
N VAL A 43 5.20 -10.15 -13.34
CA VAL A 43 4.16 -9.80 -12.36
C VAL A 43 4.55 -8.52 -11.60
N PRO A 44 4.64 -7.36 -12.29
CA PRO A 44 5.05 -6.12 -11.65
C PRO A 44 4.10 -5.74 -10.51
N GLY A 45 4.68 -5.40 -9.36
CA GLY A 45 3.93 -4.91 -8.21
C GLY A 45 3.35 -3.51 -8.44
N MET A 46 2.44 -3.10 -7.56
CA MET A 46 1.84 -1.77 -7.56
C MET A 46 2.08 -1.08 -6.22
N LEU A 47 2.47 0.19 -6.26
CA LEU A 47 2.66 1.03 -5.08
C LEU A 47 1.61 2.14 -5.06
N PHE A 48 0.80 2.17 -4.00
CA PHE A 48 -0.07 3.31 -3.69
C PHE A 48 0.53 4.11 -2.54
N CYS A 49 0.70 5.42 -2.75
CA CYS A 49 1.19 6.33 -1.73
C CYS A 49 0.44 7.66 -1.79
N ASN A 50 0.02 8.18 -0.64
CA ASN A 50 -0.58 9.51 -0.52
C ASN A 50 0.47 10.64 -0.42
N ARG A 51 1.75 10.29 -0.50
CA ARG A 51 2.87 11.22 -0.53
C ARG A 51 3.57 11.10 -1.88
N PRO A 52 3.75 12.20 -2.62
CA PRO A 52 4.49 12.15 -3.88
C PRO A 52 5.94 11.72 -3.62
N LEU A 53 6.38 10.69 -4.33
CA LEU A 53 7.79 10.31 -4.39
C LEU A 53 8.53 11.28 -5.30
N ALA A 54 9.81 11.53 -5.01
CA ALA A 54 10.63 12.37 -5.88
C ALA A 54 10.77 11.74 -7.28
N GLN A 55 10.89 12.57 -8.32
CA GLN A 55 10.89 12.14 -9.72
C GLN A 55 11.97 11.10 -10.08
N ASN A 56 13.08 11.08 -9.34
CA ASN A 56 14.20 10.18 -9.57
C ASN A 56 14.10 8.85 -8.81
N VAL A 57 12.98 8.58 -8.13
CA VAL A 57 12.77 7.34 -7.38
C VAL A 57 12.14 6.28 -8.29
N THR A 58 12.85 5.18 -8.48
CA THR A 58 12.28 3.94 -9.03
C THR A 58 12.04 2.97 -7.87
N PRO A 59 10.79 2.76 -7.43
CA PRO A 59 10.52 1.98 -6.21
C PRO A 59 10.84 0.50 -6.37
N SER A 60 11.59 -0.06 -5.43
CA SER A 60 11.71 -1.51 -5.21
C SER A 60 10.98 -1.94 -3.94
N ILE A 61 10.52 -3.19 -3.88
CA ILE A 61 9.96 -3.75 -2.64
C ILE A 61 11.00 -3.76 -1.51
N MET A 62 12.29 -3.90 -1.85
CA MET A 62 13.39 -3.88 -0.87
C MET A 62 13.55 -2.53 -0.18
N ASP A 63 13.11 -1.45 -0.82
CA ASP A 63 13.18 -0.10 -0.29
C ASP A 63 12.09 0.20 0.75
N PHE A 64 11.08 -0.66 0.86
CA PHE A 64 9.92 -0.41 1.71
C PHE A 64 10.30 -0.35 3.19
N ALA A 65 11.02 -1.36 3.68
CA ALA A 65 11.50 -1.42 5.06
C ALA A 65 12.40 -0.23 5.45
N PRO A 66 13.49 0.10 4.71
CA PRO A 66 14.32 1.25 5.03
C PRO A 66 13.57 2.59 4.94
N THR A 67 12.60 2.71 4.02
CA THR A 67 11.74 3.90 3.93
C THR A 67 10.91 4.08 5.20
N ILE A 68 10.24 3.03 5.66
CA ILE A 68 9.43 3.08 6.89
C ILE A 68 10.30 3.47 8.08
N LEU A 69 11.43 2.78 8.29
CA LEU A 69 12.32 3.08 9.42
C LEU A 69 12.77 4.55 9.42
N THR A 70 13.16 5.06 8.26
CA THR A 70 13.57 6.46 8.09
C THR A 70 12.43 7.44 8.42
N LEU A 71 11.21 7.15 7.97
CA LEU A 71 10.04 7.98 8.25
C LEU A 71 9.68 8.04 9.74
N PHE A 72 9.95 6.98 10.49
CA PHE A 72 9.74 6.93 11.94
C PHE A 72 10.96 7.34 12.77
N GLY A 73 12.07 7.74 12.14
CA GLY A 73 13.30 8.11 12.83
C GLY A 73 13.99 6.94 13.54
N VAL A 74 13.73 5.71 13.11
CA VAL A 74 14.35 4.50 13.65
C VAL A 74 15.67 4.25 12.92
N PRO A 75 16.78 3.97 13.63
CA PRO A 75 18.05 3.65 13.00
C PRO A 75 17.95 2.48 12.03
N MET A 76 18.49 2.65 10.83
CA MET A 76 18.48 1.63 9.79
C MET A 76 19.64 0.64 10.00
N PRO A 77 19.37 -0.69 10.02
CA PRO A 77 20.44 -1.67 10.04
C PRO A 77 21.29 -1.64 8.76
N ALA A 78 22.60 -1.83 8.89
CA ALA A 78 23.54 -1.74 7.75
C ALA A 78 23.42 -2.88 6.73
N TYR A 79 22.71 -3.96 7.06
CA TYR A 79 22.53 -5.14 6.20
C TYR A 79 21.31 -5.05 5.27
N PHE A 80 20.63 -3.91 5.21
CA PHE A 80 19.55 -3.69 4.25
C PHE A 80 20.12 -3.35 2.87
N ASP A 81 19.71 -4.09 1.83
CA ASP A 81 20.10 -3.82 0.44
C ASP A 81 19.31 -2.65 -0.18
N GLY A 82 18.08 -2.44 0.28
CA GLY A 82 17.21 -1.37 -0.18
C GLY A 82 17.60 0.00 0.38
N LYS A 83 17.08 1.06 -0.24
CA LYS A 83 17.35 2.46 0.14
C LYS A 83 16.06 3.18 0.49
N PRO A 84 16.06 4.08 1.49
CA PRO A 84 14.89 4.88 1.79
C PRO A 84 14.46 5.72 0.57
N TRP A 85 13.16 5.74 0.27
CA TRP A 85 12.61 6.64 -0.73
C TRP A 85 12.71 8.10 -0.28
N THR A 86 12.95 8.97 -1.24
CA THR A 86 12.83 10.41 -1.07
C THR A 86 11.44 10.87 -1.51
N PHE A 87 10.89 11.84 -0.80
CA PHE A 87 9.57 12.40 -1.06
C PHE A 87 9.70 13.86 -1.46
N ASP A 88 8.82 14.32 -2.34
CA ASP A 88 8.73 15.75 -2.63
C ASP A 88 8.30 16.51 -1.37
N SER A 89 8.68 17.78 -1.30
CA SER A 89 8.22 18.65 -0.23
C SER A 89 6.70 18.75 -0.29
N ARG A 90 6.04 18.46 0.84
CA ARG A 90 4.61 18.76 0.96
C ARG A 90 4.45 20.26 0.82
N LYS A 91 3.70 20.71 -0.18
CA LYS A 91 3.16 22.07 -0.16
C LYS A 91 2.34 22.17 1.13
N SER A 92 2.79 23.01 2.07
CA SER A 92 2.01 23.33 3.25
C SER A 92 0.70 23.95 2.79
N THR A 93 -0.39 23.18 2.81
CA THR A 93 -1.72 23.77 2.67
C THR A 93 -2.05 24.44 3.99
N SER A 94 -1.48 25.62 4.21
CA SER A 94 -1.95 26.55 5.24
C SER A 94 -3.23 27.22 4.76
N GLN A 95 -4.28 26.44 4.54
CA GLN A 95 -5.64 26.97 4.53
C GLN A 95 -6.13 26.81 5.97
N PRO A 96 -6.25 27.89 6.76
CA PRO A 96 -6.95 27.80 8.02
C PRO A 96 -8.37 27.32 7.72
N LEU A 97 -8.87 26.36 8.50
CA LEU A 97 -10.29 26.02 8.50
C LEU A 97 -11.05 27.32 8.82
N SER A 98 -11.70 27.92 7.81
CA SER A 98 -12.61 29.04 8.05
C SER A 98 -13.66 28.56 9.05
N PRO A 99 -13.86 29.25 10.19
CA PRO A 99 -14.91 28.87 11.11
C PRO A 99 -16.27 28.94 10.39
N PRO A 100 -17.20 28.03 10.68
CA PRO A 100 -18.54 28.10 10.10
C PRO A 100 -19.18 29.43 10.50
N ASN A 101 -19.63 30.20 9.48
CA ASN A 101 -20.36 31.44 9.66
C ASN A 101 -21.61 31.20 10.53
N ALA A 102 -21.52 31.50 11.82
CA ALA A 102 -22.68 31.61 12.70
C ALA A 102 -23.13 33.07 12.73
N SER A 103 -23.81 33.52 11.68
CA SER A 103 -24.61 34.74 11.75
C SER A 103 -25.93 34.40 12.46
N ILE A 104 -25.90 34.39 13.80
CA ILE A 104 -27.14 34.41 14.59
C ILE A 104 -27.56 35.88 14.68
N SER A 105 -28.54 36.26 13.86
CA SER A 105 -29.29 37.50 14.02
C SER A 105 -30.18 37.37 15.26
N ASN A 106 -29.79 37.99 16.37
CA ASN A 106 -30.68 38.14 17.51
C ASN A 106 -31.72 39.22 17.20
N SER A 107 -32.90 38.79 16.79
CA SER A 107 -34.12 39.57 16.89
C SER A 107 -35.22 38.65 17.36
N ASP A 108 -35.43 38.54 18.67
CA ASP A 108 -36.81 38.57 19.13
C ASP A 108 -36.94 39.11 20.55
N SER A 109 -37.74 40.16 20.62
CA SER A 109 -38.11 40.92 21.80
C SER A 109 -39.35 40.30 22.42
N GLY A 110 -39.24 39.91 23.69
CA GLY A 110 -40.31 39.90 24.69
C GLY A 110 -41.68 39.35 24.29
N ALA A 111 -41.98 38.13 24.72
CA ALA A 111 -43.34 37.74 25.08
C ALA A 111 -43.33 36.71 26.21
N THR A 112 -43.57 37.17 27.43
CA THR A 112 -43.90 36.35 28.59
C THR A 112 -45.25 35.67 28.38
N ARG A 113 -45.35 34.34 28.53
CA ARG A 113 -46.62 33.66 28.81
C ARG A 113 -46.44 32.44 29.72
N SER A 114 -46.81 32.68 30.97
CA SER A 114 -47.41 31.80 32.01
C SER A 114 -47.40 30.27 31.80
N GLU A 115 -46.79 29.59 32.76
CA GLU A 115 -47.04 28.19 33.09
C GLU A 115 -48.45 27.98 33.67
N SER A 116 -49.05 26.80 33.46
CA SER A 116 -50.06 26.24 34.36
C SER A 116 -49.85 24.71 34.48
N PRO A 117 -50.00 24.10 35.67
CA PRO A 117 -49.49 22.76 35.94
C PRO A 117 -50.53 21.63 35.92
N ARG A 118 -50.01 20.44 35.61
CA ARG A 118 -50.57 19.06 35.65
C ARG A 118 -51.29 18.56 34.40
#